data_AF-A0A3B9LDW0-F1
#
_entry.id   AF-A0A3B9LDW0-F1
#
_cell.length_a   1.000
_cell.length_b   1.000
_cell.length_c   1.000
_cell.angle_alpha   90.00
_cell.angle_beta   90.00
_cell.angle_gamma   90.00
#
_symmetry.space_group_name_H-M   'P 1'
#
loop_
_entity.id
_entity.type
_entity.pdbx_description
1 polymer ?
#
loop_
_entity_poly.entity_id
_entity_poly.type
_entity_poly.pdbx_seq_one_letter_code
_entity_poly.pdbx_strand_id
1 'polypeptide(L)'
;MAPISHASHTSRSQSKKAPTHGSAPKYAGQYKVNPIAMLLTAKLMLDWLKENEMATRLESAVARVIAEGKVRTYDMGGKDSTLEVAKAIADYAS
;
A
#
# COMPACT_ATOMS: atom_id res chain seq x y z
N MET A 1 25.76 36.78 35.22
CA MET A 1 24.59 36.79 36.12
C MET A 1 23.39 36.27 35.32
N ALA A 2 22.95 35.04 35.67
CA ALA A 2 21.69 34.33 35.35
C ALA A 2 21.37 33.92 33.87
N PRO A 3 20.45 32.95 33.60
CA PRO A 3 20.53 31.51 33.95
C PRO A 3 20.01 30.50 32.85
N ILE A 4 20.46 29.23 32.95
CA ILE A 4 19.77 27.91 32.93
C ILE A 4 18.51 27.62 32.04
N SER A 5 18.61 26.57 31.20
CA SER A 5 17.63 25.50 30.77
C SER A 5 16.12 25.77 30.64
N HIS A 6 15.50 25.32 29.53
CA HIS A 6 14.37 24.37 29.53
C HIS A 6 14.06 23.78 28.14
N ALA A 7 13.70 22.50 28.13
CA ALA A 7 13.52 21.63 26.97
C ALA A 7 12.11 21.66 26.35
N SER A 8 12.03 21.07 25.16
CA SER A 8 10.91 20.32 24.56
C SER A 8 9.59 21.04 24.25
N HIS A 9 9.35 21.25 22.96
CA HIS A 9 8.03 21.07 22.38
C HIS A 9 8.11 20.04 21.25
N THR A 10 7.47 18.90 21.53
CA THR A 10 7.28 17.73 20.71
C THR A 10 6.58 18.09 19.40
N SER A 11 7.26 17.94 18.26
CA SER A 11 6.56 17.81 16.99
C SER A 11 5.77 16.50 17.04
N ARG A 12 4.45 16.59 16.88
CA ARG A 12 3.57 15.43 16.80
C ARG A 12 4.15 14.46 15.78
N SER A 13 4.55 13.29 16.27
CA SER A 13 4.78 12.08 15.48
C SER A 13 3.52 11.81 14.65
N GLN A 14 3.48 12.36 13.45
CA GLN A 14 2.66 11.84 12.37
C GLN A 14 3.32 10.50 12.04
N SER A 15 2.77 9.40 12.54
CA SER A 15 3.16 8.05 12.14
C SER A 15 2.91 7.90 10.64
N LYS A 16 3.93 8.27 9.86
CA LYS A 16 4.00 8.06 8.42
C LYS A 16 4.14 6.56 8.22
N LYS A 17 3.00 5.87 8.06
CA LYS A 17 2.99 4.47 7.60
C LYS A 17 3.46 4.47 6.15
N ALA A 18 4.78 4.46 5.97
CA ALA A 18 5.39 4.24 4.67
C ALA A 18 5.29 2.73 4.35
N PRO A 19 5.02 2.35 3.09
CA PRO A 19 5.20 0.98 2.62
C PRO A 19 6.62 0.50 3.00
N THR A 20 6.74 -0.72 3.54
CA THR A 20 8.01 -1.29 4.06
C THR A 20 9.09 -1.53 2.99
N HIS A 21 8.70 -1.46 1.73
CA HIS A 21 9.55 -1.34 0.54
C HIS A 21 9.67 0.15 0.17
N GLY A 22 10.90 0.68 0.15
CA GLY A 22 11.20 2.06 -0.26
C GLY A 22 10.80 2.35 -1.70
N SER A 23 11.06 3.58 -2.18
CA SER A 23 10.63 4.09 -3.50
C SER A 23 11.10 3.30 -4.74
N ALA A 24 11.86 2.22 -4.55
CA ALA A 24 12.34 1.31 -5.57
C ALA A 24 12.79 2.06 -6.86
N PRO A 25 13.71 3.05 -6.76
CA PRO A 25 14.04 3.94 -7.88
C PRO A 25 14.57 3.16 -9.10
N LYS A 26 15.15 1.98 -8.90
CA LYS A 26 15.59 1.06 -9.95
C LYS A 26 14.44 0.51 -10.81
N TYR A 27 13.21 0.50 -10.32
CA TYR A 27 12.02 -0.04 -11.01
C TYR A 27 10.97 1.02 -11.35
N ALA A 28 11.27 2.29 -11.09
CA ALA A 28 10.41 3.40 -11.49
C ALA A 28 10.21 3.39 -13.01
N GLY A 29 8.95 3.53 -13.45
CA GLY A 29 8.57 3.53 -14.87
C GLY A 29 8.58 2.17 -15.58
N GLN A 30 8.89 1.07 -14.88
CA GLN A 30 8.98 -0.27 -15.51
C GLN A 30 7.72 -1.13 -15.31
N TYR A 31 6.75 -0.68 -14.51
CA TYR A 31 5.53 -1.45 -14.18
C TYR A 31 5.82 -2.89 -13.74
N LYS A 32 6.92 -3.11 -13.01
CA LYS A 32 7.31 -4.43 -12.49
C LYS A 32 6.97 -4.61 -11.02
N VAL A 33 6.73 -3.53 -10.28
CA VAL A 33 6.54 -3.60 -8.83
C VAL A 33 5.13 -4.06 -8.50
N ASN A 34 5.01 -4.88 -7.45
CA ASN A 34 3.73 -5.34 -6.94
C ASN A 34 2.86 -4.19 -6.40
N PRO A 35 1.65 -3.95 -6.94
CA PRO A 35 0.76 -2.90 -6.45
C PRO A 35 0.04 -3.27 -5.14
N ILE A 36 0.05 -4.55 -4.73
CA ILE A 36 -0.77 -5.06 -3.61
C ILE A 36 -0.49 -4.29 -2.32
N ALA A 37 0.76 -4.00 -2.01
CA ALA A 37 1.08 -3.30 -0.76
C ALA A 37 0.57 -1.85 -0.73
N MET A 38 0.53 -1.17 -1.88
CA MET A 38 -0.09 0.15 -2.00
C MET A 38 -1.61 0.06 -1.83
N LEU A 39 -2.25 -0.95 -2.41
CA LEU A 39 -3.69 -1.18 -2.29
C LEU A 39 -4.10 -1.54 -0.85
N LEU A 40 -3.31 -2.34 -0.14
CA LEU A 40 -3.53 -2.60 1.29
C LEU A 40 -3.33 -1.35 2.15
N THR A 41 -2.42 -0.45 1.75
CA THR A 41 -2.30 0.87 2.39
C THR A 41 -3.55 1.72 2.16
N ALA A 42 -4.12 1.69 0.96
CA ALA A 42 -5.41 2.34 0.67
C ALA A 42 -6.56 1.72 1.48
N LYS A 43 -6.57 0.40 1.69
CA LYS A 43 -7.51 -0.27 2.59
C LYS A 43 -7.42 0.26 4.02
N LEU A 44 -6.20 0.42 4.56
CA LEU A 44 -5.99 1.02 5.88
C LEU A 44 -6.47 2.48 5.96
N MET A 45 -6.42 3.22 4.85
CA MET A 45 -6.96 4.58 4.76
C MET A 45 -8.50 4.57 4.77
N LEU A 46 -9.13 3.64 4.04
CA LEU A 46 -10.59 3.47 4.04
C LEU A 46 -11.10 3.08 5.43
N ASP A 47 -10.40 2.17 6.12
CA ASP A 47 -10.70 1.81 7.52
C ASP A 47 -10.63 3.03 8.45
N TRP A 48 -9.64 3.91 8.24
CA TRP A 48 -9.50 5.15 9.01
C TRP A 48 -10.65 6.14 8.76
N LEU A 49 -11.12 6.22 7.52
CA LEU A 49 -12.29 7.02 7.10
C LEU A 49 -13.64 6.41 7.50
N LYS A 50 -13.65 5.21 8.12
CA LYS A 50 -14.86 4.43 8.46
C LYS A 50 -15.63 3.90 7.24
N GLU A 51 -14.99 3.86 6.08
CA GLU A 51 -15.51 3.27 4.84
C GLU A 51 -15.29 1.75 4.83
N ASN A 52 -15.84 1.05 5.84
CA ASN A 52 -15.54 -0.36 6.11
C ASN A 52 -15.98 -1.31 4.98
N GLU A 53 -17.07 -0.96 4.28
CA GLU A 53 -17.57 -1.75 3.15
C GLU A 53 -16.58 -1.71 1.99
N MET A 54 -16.09 -0.52 1.64
CA MET A 54 -15.10 -0.34 0.58
C MET A 54 -13.76 -1.00 0.94
N ALA A 55 -13.34 -0.88 2.21
CA ALA A 55 -12.15 -1.55 2.72
C ALA A 55 -12.24 -3.08 2.58
N THR A 56 -13.39 -3.65 2.95
CA THR A 56 -13.65 -5.09 2.88
C THR A 56 -13.72 -5.60 1.43
N ARG A 57 -14.38 -4.83 0.55
CA ARG A 57 -14.43 -5.11 -0.90
C ARG A 57 -13.02 -5.16 -1.50
N LEU A 58 -12.20 -4.14 -1.21
CA LEU A 58 -10.82 -4.08 -1.70
C LEU A 58 -9.97 -5.25 -1.18
N GLU A 59 -10.05 -5.55 0.12
CA GLU A 59 -9.33 -6.67 0.73
C GLU A 59 -9.74 -8.02 0.12
N SER A 60 -11.05 -8.23 -0.09
CA SER A 60 -11.58 -9.45 -0.71
C SER A 60 -11.13 -9.60 -2.16
N ALA A 61 -11.12 -8.51 -2.93
CA ALA A 61 -10.63 -8.51 -4.31
C ALA A 61 -9.15 -8.86 -4.39
N VAL A 62 -8.32 -8.25 -3.52
CA VAL A 62 -6.89 -8.59 -3.40
C VAL A 62 -6.70 -10.06 -3.06
N ALA A 63 -7.40 -10.55 -2.03
CA ALA A 63 -7.32 -11.95 -1.61
C ALA A 63 -7.69 -12.92 -2.73
N ARG A 64 -8.72 -12.60 -3.52
CA ARG A 64 -9.16 -13.40 -4.65
C ARG A 64 -8.12 -13.47 -5.77
N VAL A 65 -7.52 -12.34 -6.15
CA VAL A 65 -6.46 -12.33 -7.17
C VAL A 65 -5.26 -13.18 -6.73
N ILE A 66 -4.87 -13.07 -5.46
CA ILE A 66 -3.78 -13.88 -4.90
C ILE A 66 -4.15 -15.36 -4.89
N ALA A 67 -5.37 -15.72 -4.47
CA ALA A 67 -5.84 -17.09 -4.37
C ALA A 67 -5.97 -17.76 -5.75
N GLU A 68 -6.47 -17.05 -6.76
CA GLU A 68 -6.53 -17.55 -8.13
C GLU A 68 -5.13 -17.67 -8.75
N GLY A 69 -4.23 -16.76 -8.40
CA GLY A 69 -2.84 -16.78 -8.82
C GLY A 69 -2.63 -16.67 -10.33
N LYS A 70 -3.66 -16.28 -11.10
CA LYS A 70 -3.58 -16.18 -12.57
C LYS A 70 -2.76 -14.98 -13.04
N VAL A 71 -2.85 -13.86 -12.31
CA VAL A 71 -2.16 -12.60 -12.62
C VAL A 71 -1.30 -12.23 -11.42
N ARG A 72 0.03 -12.18 -11.59
CA ARG A 72 0.95 -11.88 -10.49
C ARG A 72 2.26 -11.26 -11.00
N THR A 73 2.80 -10.31 -10.23
CA THR A 73 4.06 -9.62 -10.58
C THR A 73 5.28 -10.53 -10.39
N TYR A 74 6.45 -10.08 -10.89
CA TYR A 74 7.68 -10.89 -10.87
C TYR A 74 8.12 -11.32 -9.47
N ASP A 75 7.89 -10.49 -8.46
CA ASP A 75 8.22 -10.76 -7.06
C ASP A 75 7.36 -11.89 -6.46
N MET A 76 6.19 -12.14 -7.05
CA MET A 76 5.30 -13.25 -6.72
C MET A 76 5.49 -14.46 -7.65
N GLY A 77 6.55 -14.46 -8.47
CA GLY A 77 6.89 -15.54 -9.40
C GLY A 77 6.07 -15.54 -10.70
N GLY A 78 5.43 -14.43 -11.06
CA GLY A 78 4.74 -14.28 -12.35
C GLY A 78 5.50 -13.42 -13.35
N LYS A 79 4.79 -13.05 -14.41
CA LYS A 79 5.31 -12.26 -15.52
C LYS A 79 4.47 -11.02 -15.81
N ASP A 80 3.40 -10.83 -15.04
CA ASP A 80 2.44 -9.76 -15.27
C ASP A 80 2.97 -8.44 -14.71
N SER A 81 2.53 -7.36 -15.32
CA SER A 81 2.86 -6.00 -14.95
C SER A 81 2.04 -5.50 -13.74
N THR A 82 2.52 -4.42 -13.14
CA THR A 82 1.81 -3.67 -12.09
C THR A 82 0.38 -3.32 -12.52
N LEU A 83 0.19 -2.91 -13.78
CA LEU A 83 -1.12 -2.50 -14.28
C LEU A 83 -2.07 -3.67 -14.47
N GLU A 84 -1.57 -4.82 -14.93
CA GLU A 84 -2.38 -6.03 -15.08
C GLU A 84 -2.87 -6.54 -13.73
N VAL A 85 -1.99 -6.58 -12.73
CA VAL A 85 -2.39 -6.95 -11.36
C VAL A 85 -3.40 -5.95 -10.78
N ALA A 86 -3.16 -4.64 -10.96
CA ALA A 86 -4.08 -3.61 -10.46
C ALA A 86 -5.46 -3.69 -11.15
N LYS A 87 -5.49 -3.93 -12.46
CA LYS A 87 -6.74 -4.11 -13.21
C LYS A 87 -7.50 -5.35 -12.75
N ALA A 88 -6.81 -6.49 -12.59
CA ALA A 88 -7.45 -7.71 -12.10
C ALA A 88 -8.10 -7.50 -10.72
N ILE A 89 -7.46 -6.73 -9.84
CA ILE A 89 -8.04 -6.40 -8.53
C ILE A 89 -9.25 -5.47 -8.69
N ALA A 90 -9.17 -4.46 -9.56
CA ALA A 90 -10.29 -3.54 -9.81
C ALA A 90 -11.52 -4.28 -10.38
N ASP A 91 -11.31 -5.22 -11.30
CA ASP A 91 -12.37 -6.04 -11.89
C ASP A 91 -13.12 -6.87 -10.83
N TYR A 92 -12.45 -7.32 -9.77
CA TYR A 92 -13.07 -8.03 -8.63
C TYR A 92 -13.64 -7.12 -7.54
N ALA A 93 -13.25 -5.85 -7.50
CA ALA A 93 -13.75 -4.86 -6.54
C ALA A 93 -14.96 -4.07 -7.06
N SER A 94 -15.33 -4.27 -8.33
CA SER A 94 -16.45 -3.63 -9.04
C SER A 94 -17.81 -4.08 -8.54
#